data_AF-A0A1S2QCA7-F1
#
_entry.id   AF-A0A1S2QCA7-F1
#
_cell.length_a   1.000
_cell.length_b   1.000
_cell.length_c   1.000
_cell.angle_alpha   90.00
_cell.angle_beta   90.00
_cell.angle_gamma   90.00
#
_symmetry.space_group_name_H-M   'P 1'
#
loop_
_entity.id
_entity.type
_entity.pdbx_description
1 polymer ?
#
loop_
_entity_poly.entity_id
_entity_poly.type
_entity_poly.pdbx_seq_one_letter_code
_entity_poly.pdbx_strand_id
1 'polypeptide(L)'
;MSDLDARRARHAVRRAARQLAEDAPRLTAGSASALRAGLAARTARLRRAALTAWLTGVPEHVIAADGHLPVTVVHAWVAAGHAPRHTDGGRG
;
A
#
# COMPACT_ATOMS: atom_id res chain seq x y z
N MET A 1 -6.62 0.13 -21.64
CA MET A 1 -6.54 -0.25 -20.22
C MET A 1 -7.95 -0.66 -19.81
N SER A 2 -8.15 -1.90 -19.36
CA SER A 2 -9.49 -2.51 -19.34
C SER A 2 -10.15 -2.39 -17.96
N ASP A 3 -11.48 -2.23 -17.91
CA ASP A 3 -12.28 -2.23 -16.67
C ASP A 3 -12.00 -3.42 -15.74
N LEU A 4 -11.60 -4.54 -16.33
CA LEU A 4 -11.28 -5.78 -15.63
C LEU A 4 -9.98 -5.65 -14.81
N ASP A 5 -9.00 -4.89 -15.31
CA ASP A 5 -7.73 -4.62 -14.62
C ASP A 5 -7.97 -3.72 -13.41
N ALA A 6 -8.77 -2.67 -13.59
CA ALA A 6 -9.17 -1.78 -12.50
C ALA A 6 -9.95 -2.53 -11.40
N ARG A 7 -10.87 -3.41 -11.76
CA ARG A 7 -11.62 -4.23 -10.79
C ARG A 7 -10.72 -5.20 -10.03
N ARG A 8 -9.77 -5.87 -10.71
CA ARG A 8 -8.80 -6.75 -10.07
C ARG A 8 -7.90 -5.99 -9.09
N ALA A 9 -7.42 -4.81 -9.49
CA ALA A 9 -6.59 -3.98 -8.64
C ALA A 9 -7.33 -3.52 -7.38
N ARG A 10 -8.58 -3.07 -7.52
CA ARG A 10 -9.45 -2.70 -6.39
C ARG A 10 -9.71 -3.87 -5.44
N HIS A 11 -9.96 -5.06 -5.97
CA HIS A 11 -10.14 -6.26 -5.15
C HIS A 11 -8.87 -6.61 -4.35
N ALA A 12 -7.69 -6.46 -4.95
CA ALA A 12 -6.43 -6.68 -4.26
C ALA A 12 -6.22 -5.71 -3.09
N VAL A 13 -6.57 -4.43 -3.26
CA VAL A 13 -6.51 -3.41 -2.20
C VAL A 13 -7.44 -3.79 -1.04
N ARG A 14 -8.71 -4.09 -1.33
CA ARG A 14 -9.69 -4.49 -0.31
C ARG A 14 -9.24 -5.73 0.45
N ARG A 15 -8.71 -6.73 -0.26
CA ARG A 15 -8.22 -7.96 0.35
C ARG A 15 -7.04 -7.69 1.27
N ALA A 16 -6.09 -6.86 0.86
CA ALA A 16 -4.94 -6.50 1.68
C ALA A 16 -5.35 -5.72 2.95
N ALA A 17 -6.27 -4.77 2.82
CA ALA A 17 -6.81 -4.01 3.95
C ALA A 17 -7.54 -4.92 4.96
N ARG A 18 -8.35 -5.84 4.46
CA ARG A 18 -9.05 -6.81 5.30
C ARG A 18 -8.08 -7.74 6.04
N GLN A 19 -7.04 -8.21 5.35
CA GLN A 19 -5.99 -9.03 5.98
C GLN A 19 -5.22 -8.28 7.06
N LEU A 20 -5.00 -6.97 6.88
CA LEU A 20 -4.39 -6.13 7.90
C LEU A 20 -5.27 -6.03 9.16
N ALA A 21 -6.59 -5.89 9.00
CA ALA A 21 -7.53 -5.82 10.11
C ALA A 21 -7.70 -7.17 10.83
N GLU A 22 -7.80 -8.28 10.10
CA GLU A 22 -8.01 -9.62 10.67
C GLU A 22 -6.78 -10.16 11.42
N ASP A 23 -5.57 -9.80 10.98
CA ASP A 23 -4.33 -10.29 11.58
C ASP A 23 -3.82 -9.43 12.74
N ALA A 24 -4.30 -8.17 12.88
CA ALA A 24 -3.93 -7.28 13.98
C ALA A 24 -4.12 -7.92 15.39
N PRO A 25 -5.23 -8.62 15.70
CA PRO A 25 -5.42 -9.29 16.99
C PRO A 25 -4.65 -10.62 17.13
N ARG A 26 -4.07 -11.17 16.05
CA ARG A 26 -3.29 -12.43 16.11
C ARG A 26 -1.81 -12.20 16.42
N LEU A 27 -1.30 -10.99 16.16
CA LEU A 27 0.10 -10.62 16.38
C LEU A 27 0.39 -10.12 17.81
N THR A 28 -0.64 -9.83 18.60
CA THR A 28 -0.52 -9.48 20.02
C THR A 28 -0.02 -10.65 20.89
N ALA A 29 -0.01 -11.88 20.36
CA ALA A 29 0.39 -13.09 21.09
C ALA A 29 1.91 -13.36 21.13
N GLY A 30 2.73 -12.61 20.38
CA GLY A 30 4.19 -12.74 20.39
C GLY A 30 4.84 -11.36 20.39
N SER A 31 5.85 -11.18 21.25
CA SER A 31 6.65 -9.96 21.54
C SER A 31 6.46 -8.73 20.62
N ALA A 32 6.60 -7.53 21.19
CA ALA A 32 6.52 -6.26 20.46
C ALA A 32 7.35 -6.18 19.15
N SER A 33 8.45 -6.95 19.05
CA SER A 33 9.24 -7.08 17.83
C SER A 33 8.51 -7.84 16.71
N ALA A 34 7.89 -8.97 17.03
CA ALA A 34 7.10 -9.75 16.06
C ALA A 34 5.86 -8.99 15.58
N LEU A 35 5.22 -8.23 16.49
CA LEU A 35 4.14 -7.31 16.13
C LEU A 35 4.60 -6.24 15.14
N ARG A 36 5.74 -5.57 15.39
CA ARG A 36 6.29 -4.54 14.50
C ARG A 36 6.68 -5.10 13.13
N ALA A 37 7.35 -6.26 13.10
CA ALA A 37 7.71 -6.93 11.84
C ALA A 37 6.47 -7.35 11.04
N GLY A 38 5.45 -7.88 11.74
CA GLY A 38 4.17 -8.27 11.15
C GLY A 38 3.39 -7.09 10.57
N LEU A 39 3.40 -5.93 11.25
CA LEU A 39 2.81 -4.69 10.73
C LEU A 39 3.59 -4.17 9.52
N ALA A 40 4.92 -4.10 9.59
CA ALA A 40 5.76 -3.59 8.50
C ALA A 40 5.57 -4.39 7.20
N ALA A 41 5.55 -5.72 7.28
CA ALA A 41 5.32 -6.58 6.11
C ALA A 41 3.93 -6.35 5.47
N ARG A 42 2.90 -6.12 6.29
CA ARG A 42 1.53 -5.88 5.80
C ARG A 42 1.37 -4.47 5.22
N THR A 43 1.96 -3.46 5.84
CA THR A 43 2.04 -2.11 5.27
C THR A 43 2.76 -2.14 3.92
N ALA A 44 3.84 -2.90 3.79
CA ALA A 44 4.53 -3.07 2.51
C ALA A 44 3.65 -3.74 1.44
N ARG A 45 2.86 -4.75 1.81
CA ARG A 45 1.91 -5.41 0.92
C ARG A 45 0.79 -4.46 0.47
N LEU A 46 0.24 -3.68 1.39
CA LEU A 46 -0.80 -2.68 1.10
C LEU A 46 -0.26 -1.57 0.21
N ARG A 47 0.95 -1.07 0.47
CA ARG A 47 1.64 -0.09 -0.36
C ARG A 47 1.83 -0.60 -1.79
N ARG A 48 2.29 -1.86 -1.97
CA ARG A 48 2.41 -2.45 -3.31
C ARG A 48 1.07 -2.53 -4.03
N ALA A 49 0.02 -2.99 -3.36
CA ALA A 49 -1.32 -3.07 -3.96
C ALA A 49 -1.85 -1.69 -4.37
N ALA A 50 -1.67 -0.67 -3.53
CA ALA A 50 -2.05 0.71 -3.81
C ALA A 50 -1.29 1.27 -5.03
N LEU A 51 0.02 1.06 -5.10
CA LEU A 51 0.83 1.49 -6.25
C LEU A 51 0.42 0.79 -7.54
N THR A 52 0.17 -0.52 -7.50
CA THR A 52 -0.33 -1.25 -8.67
C THR A 52 -1.69 -0.71 -9.12
N ALA A 53 -2.62 -0.44 -8.19
CA ALA A 53 -3.92 0.13 -8.52
C ALA A 53 -3.80 1.52 -9.17
N TRP A 54 -2.93 2.37 -8.62
CA TRP A 54 -2.65 3.68 -9.18
C TRP A 54 -2.06 3.58 -10.60
N LEU A 55 -1.09 2.67 -10.83
CA LEU A 55 -0.52 2.41 -12.16
C LEU A 55 -1.55 1.88 -13.16
N THR A 56 -2.62 1.21 -12.71
CA THR A 56 -3.77 0.81 -13.54
C THR A 56 -4.80 1.93 -13.75
N GLY A 57 -4.51 3.17 -13.32
CA GLY A 57 -5.37 4.34 -13.49
C GLY A 57 -6.48 4.48 -12.45
N VAL A 58 -6.44 3.71 -11.35
CA VAL A 58 -7.41 3.90 -10.26
C VAL A 58 -7.04 5.18 -9.49
N PRO A 59 -7.97 6.13 -9.30
CA PRO A 59 -7.67 7.38 -8.63
C PRO A 59 -7.42 7.19 -7.12
N GLU A 60 -6.56 8.04 -6.55
CA GLU A 60 -6.07 7.93 -5.17
C GLU A 60 -7.19 7.88 -4.12
N HIS A 61 -8.26 8.66 -4.30
CA HIS A 61 -9.40 8.66 -3.37
C HIS A 61 -10.16 7.32 -3.36
N VAL A 62 -10.24 6.62 -4.49
CA VAL A 62 -10.85 5.27 -4.57
C VAL A 62 -9.95 4.25 -3.88
N ILE A 63 -8.63 4.34 -4.09
CA ILE A 63 -7.66 3.47 -3.42
C ILE A 63 -7.69 3.69 -1.91
N ALA A 64 -7.79 4.94 -1.46
CA ALA A 64 -7.91 5.31 -0.05
C ALA A 64 -9.18 4.72 0.57
N ALA A 65 -10.32 4.85 -0.11
CA ALA A 65 -11.59 4.27 0.32
C ALA A 65 -11.54 2.74 0.37
N ASP A 66 -11.02 2.08 -0.68
CA ASP A 66 -10.91 0.62 -0.76
C ASP A 66 -9.87 0.06 0.24
N GLY A 67 -8.86 0.85 0.59
CA GLY A 67 -7.79 0.50 1.53
C GLY A 67 -8.07 0.87 2.99
N HIS A 68 -9.15 1.62 3.25
CA HIS A 68 -9.45 2.23 4.55
C HIS A 68 -8.27 3.04 5.12
N LEU A 69 -7.64 3.83 4.25
CA LEU A 69 -6.48 4.66 4.57
C LEU A 69 -6.82 6.13 4.36
N PRO A 70 -6.16 7.06 5.07
CA PRO A 70 -6.17 8.47 4.69
C PRO A 70 -5.61 8.66 3.28
N VAL A 71 -6.26 9.52 2.48
CA VAL A 71 -5.80 9.82 1.11
C VAL A 71 -4.37 10.36 1.09
N THR A 72 -3.95 11.09 2.14
CA THR A 72 -2.59 11.62 2.31
C THR A 72 -1.53 10.52 2.38
N VAL A 73 -1.86 9.34 2.93
CA VAL A 73 -0.96 8.18 2.97
C VAL A 73 -0.79 7.59 1.58
N VAL A 74 -1.89 7.45 0.83
CA VAL A 74 -1.86 6.97 -0.56
C VAL A 74 -1.06 7.93 -1.43
N HIS A 75 -1.31 9.24 -1.30
CA HIS A 75 -0.57 10.29 -1.98
C HIS A 75 0.93 10.22 -1.69
N ALA A 76 1.32 10.08 -0.42
CA ALA A 76 2.73 9.93 -0.04
C ALA A 76 3.38 8.69 -0.65
N TRP A 77 2.65 7.58 -0.76
CA TRP A 77 3.18 6.37 -1.40
C TRP A 77 3.38 6.52 -2.90
N VAL A 78 2.39 7.11 -3.59
CA VAL A 78 2.47 7.43 -5.02
C VAL A 78 3.62 8.40 -5.27
N ALA A 79 3.69 9.50 -4.53
CA ALA A 79 4.76 10.49 -4.63
C ALA A 79 6.14 9.87 -4.35
N ALA A 80 6.28 8.98 -3.37
CA ALA A 80 7.54 8.29 -3.09
C ALA A 80 7.89 7.22 -4.15
N GLY A 81 6.90 6.62 -4.81
CA GLY A 81 7.12 5.71 -5.95
C GLY A 81 7.48 6.45 -7.24
N HIS A 82 7.09 7.72 -7.34
CA HIS A 82 7.33 8.59 -8.48
C HIS A 82 8.48 9.57 -8.28
N ALA A 83 8.98 9.71 -7.05
CA ALA A 83 10.14 10.53 -6.74
C ALA A 83 11.23 10.12 -7.73
N PRO A 84 11.69 11.05 -8.60
CA PRO A 84 12.85 10.75 -9.42
C PRO A 84 13.90 10.28 -8.42
N ARG A 85 14.46 9.10 -8.66
CA ARG A 85 15.68 8.70 -7.95
C ARG A 85 16.60 9.88 -8.17
N HIS A 86 16.80 10.69 -7.13
CA HIS A 86 17.87 11.66 -7.14
C HIS A 86 19.10 10.76 -7.19
N THR A 87 19.52 10.46 -8.41
CA THR A 87 20.85 9.97 -8.69
C THR A 87 21.70 11.09 -8.14
N ASP A 88 22.17 10.90 -6.91
CA ASP A 88 23.14 11.76 -6.30
C ASP A 88 24.32 11.76 -7.25
N GLY A 89 24.35 12.81 -8.08
CA GLY A 89 25.43 13.14 -8.98
C GLY A 89 26.56 13.65 -8.11
N GLY A 90 27.12 12.77 -7.29
CA GLY A 90 28.34 12.97 -6.56
C GLY A 90 29.50 12.93 -7.54
N ARG A 91 29.72 14.07 -8.21
CA ARG A 91 30.98 14.44 -8.84
C ARG A 91 32.04 14.56 -7.73
N GLY A 92 33.11 13.79 -7.83
CA GLY A 92 34.30 13.88 -6.98
C GLY A 92 35.39 12.94 -7.47
#